data_AF-A0A9E5ZCF5-F1
#
_entry.id   AF-A0A9E5ZCF5-F1
#
_cell.length_a   1.000
_cell.length_b   1.000
_cell.length_c   1.000
_cell.angle_alpha   90.00
_cell.angle_beta   90.00
_cell.angle_gamma   90.00
#
_symmetry.space_group_name_H-M   'P 1'
#
loop_
_entity.id
_entity.type
_entity.pdbx_description
1 polymer ?
#
loop_
_entity_poly.entity_id
_entity_poly.type
_entity_poly.pdbx_seq_one_letter_code
_entity_poly.pdbx_strand_id
1 'polypeptide(L)'
;MAACSNNSPEGEKYFAEGAYQKAIDYFTEYLEAHAPTVTILYKRGRSFEELGKFQLALNDFETILKIDNQNIEAQTSIAKVKYEMGNFGQSMLAAQKAIRINKRYAPSYFWLAKAAHQMGYFEEAFKAYNRALKIDPNYGEAFYYRGALEISMDKKKEACEDFDRAVRLNIEGSQDAKNKYCS
;
A
#
# COMPACT_ATOMS: atom_id res chain seq x y z
N MET A 1 18.12 -2.88 36.14
CA MET A 1 16.86 -2.95 35.38
C MET A 1 17.15 -2.39 34.00
N ALA A 2 17.42 -3.26 33.03
CA ALA A 2 17.63 -2.84 31.64
C ALA A 2 16.27 -2.57 31.01
N ALA A 3 16.09 -1.39 30.45
CA ALA A 3 14.90 -1.05 29.67
C ALA A 3 14.88 -1.96 28.45
N CYS A 4 13.90 -2.85 28.34
CA CYS A 4 13.64 -3.60 27.12
C CYS A 4 13.28 -2.59 26.03
N SER A 5 14.24 -2.24 25.19
CA SER A 5 13.94 -1.52 23.96
C SER A 5 13.09 -2.45 23.10
N ASN A 6 11.81 -2.14 22.93
CA ASN A 6 10.85 -2.82 22.06
C ASN A 6 11.21 -2.76 20.55
N ASN A 7 12.45 -2.40 20.21
CA ASN A 7 12.99 -2.33 18.87
C ASN A 7 14.13 -3.33 18.75
N SER A 8 14.14 -4.03 17.62
CA SER A 8 15.12 -5.07 17.30
C SER A 8 15.97 -4.57 16.13
N PRO A 9 17.04 -3.82 16.42
CA PRO A 9 17.70 -2.94 15.45
C PRO A 9 18.33 -3.67 14.26
N GLU A 10 18.77 -4.92 14.43
CA GLU A 10 19.34 -5.70 13.33
C GLU A 10 18.29 -6.10 12.28
N GLY A 11 17.09 -6.50 12.72
CA GLY A 11 15.99 -6.81 11.80
C GLY A 11 15.53 -5.60 11.01
N GLU A 12 15.45 -4.44 11.67
CA GLU A 12 15.13 -3.17 11.01
C GLU A 12 16.19 -2.77 10.00
N LYS A 13 17.47 -3.01 10.30
CA LYS A 13 18.57 -2.79 9.36
C LYS A 13 18.42 -3.68 8.11
N TYR A 14 18.19 -4.98 8.27
CA TYR A 14 17.97 -5.87 7.13
C TYR A 14 16.78 -5.41 6.28
N PHE A 15 15.69 -4.97 6.92
CA PHE A 15 14.55 -4.40 6.21
C PHE A 15 14.92 -3.15 5.41
N ALA A 16 15.64 -2.21 6.02
CA ALA A 16 16.06 -0.97 5.38
C ALA A 16 17.02 -1.18 4.20
N GLU A 17 17.86 -2.21 4.27
CA GLU A 17 18.78 -2.62 3.19
C GLU A 17 18.08 -3.43 2.07
N GLY A 18 16.78 -3.70 2.19
CA GLY A 18 16.04 -4.55 1.24
C GLY A 18 16.39 -6.04 1.35
N ALA A 19 17.13 -6.44 2.38
CA ALA A 19 17.47 -7.84 2.67
C ALA A 19 16.29 -8.56 3.33
N TYR A 20 15.14 -8.60 2.64
CA TYR A 20 13.86 -9.02 3.19
C TYR A 20 13.86 -10.45 3.74
N GLN A 21 14.59 -11.38 3.13
CA GLN A 21 14.68 -12.75 3.66
C GLN A 21 15.40 -12.78 5.01
N LYS A 22 16.50 -12.04 5.17
CA LYS A 22 17.21 -11.93 6.45
C LYS A 22 16.35 -11.23 7.51
N ALA A 23 15.59 -10.21 7.10
CA ALA A 23 14.65 -9.54 7.99
C ALA A 23 13.56 -10.51 8.49
N ILE A 24 13.01 -11.34 7.60
CA ILE A 24 12.03 -12.38 7.93
C ILE A 24 12.59 -13.39 8.92
N ASP A 25 13.78 -13.93 8.64
CA ASP A 25 14.41 -14.95 9.47
C ASP A 25 14.62 -14.40 10.89
N TYR A 26 15.20 -13.20 10.98
CA TYR A 26 15.44 -12.52 12.25
C TYR A 26 14.15 -12.22 13.03
N PHE A 27 13.12 -11.63 12.38
CA PHE A 27 11.86 -11.35 13.08
C PHE A 27 11.12 -12.63 13.48
N THR A 28 11.30 -13.72 12.75
CA THR A 28 10.72 -15.01 13.12
C THR A 28 11.40 -15.58 14.36
N GLU A 29 12.72 -15.61 14.39
CA GLU A 29 13.49 -16.00 15.58
C GLU A 29 13.13 -15.12 16.79
N TYR A 30 13.01 -13.80 16.60
CA TYR A 30 12.58 -12.89 17.66
C TYR A 30 11.22 -13.28 18.25
N LEU A 31 10.26 -13.63 17.38
CA LEU A 31 8.89 -13.99 17.77
C LEU A 31 8.77 -15.40 18.40
N GLU A 32 9.80 -16.23 18.32
CA GLU A 32 9.86 -17.50 19.07
C GLU A 32 10.16 -17.27 20.56
N ALA A 33 10.94 -16.22 20.88
CA ALA A 33 11.35 -15.91 22.25
C ALA A 33 10.53 -14.79 22.91
N HIS A 34 9.83 -13.97 22.13
CA HIS A 34 9.17 -12.75 22.61
C HIS A 34 7.71 -12.67 22.15
N ALA A 35 6.90 -11.97 22.95
CA ALA A 35 5.52 -11.68 22.57
C ALA A 35 5.45 -10.83 21.28
N PRO A 36 4.47 -11.08 20.40
CA PRO A 36 4.31 -10.31 19.18
C PRO A 36 3.99 -8.85 19.47
N THR A 37 4.72 -7.94 18.82
CA THR A 37 4.44 -6.51 18.84
C THR A 37 4.00 -6.04 17.46
N VAL A 38 3.27 -4.92 17.41
CA VAL A 38 2.82 -4.32 16.16
C VAL A 38 3.99 -4.04 15.23
N THR A 39 5.09 -3.46 15.75
CA THR A 39 6.28 -3.11 14.96
C THR A 39 6.91 -4.33 14.30
N ILE A 40 7.15 -5.40 15.07
CA ILE A 40 7.85 -6.60 14.56
C ILE A 40 6.98 -7.33 13.52
N LEU A 41 5.70 -7.52 13.83
CA LEU A 41 4.75 -8.11 12.88
C LEU A 41 4.64 -7.26 11.61
N TYR A 42 4.62 -5.94 11.73
CA TYR A 42 4.44 -5.07 10.57
C TYR A 42 5.66 -5.14 9.65
N LYS A 43 6.87 -5.10 10.22
CA LYS A 43 8.12 -5.21 9.45
C LYS A 43 8.29 -6.58 8.82
N ARG A 44 7.93 -7.67 9.53
CA ARG A 44 7.96 -9.02 8.95
C ARG A 44 6.90 -9.19 7.87
N GLY A 45 5.68 -8.74 8.11
CA GLY A 45 4.59 -8.74 7.12
C GLY A 45 4.94 -7.96 5.86
N ARG A 46 5.54 -6.77 6.00
CA ARG A 46 6.09 -6.00 4.87
C ARG A 46 7.21 -6.75 4.15
N SER A 47 8.12 -7.40 4.87
CA SER A 47 9.17 -8.20 4.23
C SER A 47 8.60 -9.38 3.43
N PHE A 48 7.55 -10.04 3.94
CA PHE A 48 6.83 -11.07 3.21
C PHE A 48 6.14 -10.52 1.95
N GLU A 49 5.53 -9.34 2.05
CA GLU A 49 4.90 -8.64 0.94
C GLU A 49 5.90 -8.36 -0.20
N GLU A 50 7.09 -7.82 0.11
CA GLU A 50 8.13 -7.53 -0.88
C GLU A 50 8.68 -8.79 -1.56
N LEU A 51 8.62 -9.95 -0.89
CA LEU A 51 8.99 -11.25 -1.48
C LEU A 51 7.83 -11.99 -2.14
N GLY A 52 6.65 -11.37 -2.26
CA GLY A 52 5.46 -11.99 -2.84
C GLY A 52 4.84 -13.11 -1.99
N LYS A 53 5.26 -13.27 -0.74
CA LYS A 53 4.76 -14.28 0.22
C LYS A 53 3.46 -13.78 0.88
N PHE A 54 2.46 -13.48 0.06
CA PHE A 54 1.26 -12.73 0.44
C PHE A 54 0.43 -13.35 1.57
N GLN A 55 0.30 -14.69 1.60
CA GLN A 55 -0.46 -15.33 2.68
C GLN A 55 0.20 -15.16 4.05
N LEU A 56 1.54 -15.19 4.10
CA LEU A 56 2.29 -14.97 5.33
C LEU A 56 2.21 -13.50 5.76
N ALA A 57 2.28 -12.57 4.80
CA ALA A 57 2.08 -11.15 5.06
C ALA A 57 0.69 -10.86 5.67
N LEU A 58 -0.37 -11.45 5.10
CA LEU A 58 -1.73 -11.32 5.63
C LEU A 58 -1.84 -11.82 7.07
N ASN A 59 -1.24 -12.97 7.40
CA ASN A 59 -1.29 -13.52 8.75
C ASN A 59 -0.67 -12.54 9.78
N ASP A 60 0.45 -11.89 9.44
CA ASP A 60 1.08 -10.90 10.31
C ASP A 60 0.20 -9.64 10.47
N PHE A 61 -0.35 -9.10 9.38
CA PHE A 61 -1.24 -7.93 9.44
C PHE A 61 -2.55 -8.22 10.17
N GLU A 62 -3.14 -9.39 10.01
CA GLU A 62 -4.33 -9.82 10.76
C GLU A 62 -4.03 -10.02 12.24
N THR A 63 -2.82 -10.47 12.57
CA THR A 63 -2.37 -10.57 13.97
C THR A 63 -2.21 -9.17 14.59
N ILE A 64 -1.71 -8.19 13.84
CA ILE A 64 -1.70 -6.79 14.29
C ILE A 64 -3.11 -6.31 14.63
N LEU A 65 -4.10 -6.62 13.79
CA LEU A 65 -5.50 -6.20 14.04
C LEU A 65 -6.15 -6.89 15.26
N LYS A 66 -5.58 -8.00 15.75
CA LYS A 66 -5.99 -8.61 17.03
C LYS A 66 -5.40 -7.86 18.23
N ILE A 67 -4.23 -7.24 18.06
CA ILE A 67 -3.53 -6.45 19.09
C ILE A 67 -4.08 -5.02 19.13
N ASP A 68 -4.20 -4.40 17.97
CA ASP A 68 -4.71 -3.05 17.73
C ASP A 68 -5.71 -3.09 16.57
N ASN A 69 -7.01 -3.18 16.91
CA ASN A 69 -8.08 -3.29 15.94
C ASN A 69 -8.35 -2.00 15.13
N GLN A 70 -7.70 -0.89 15.49
CA GLN A 70 -7.76 0.39 14.76
C GLN A 70 -6.44 0.70 14.06
N ASN A 71 -5.56 -0.29 13.89
CA ASN A 71 -4.30 -0.08 13.20
C ASN A 71 -4.53 0.18 11.70
N ILE A 72 -4.42 1.44 11.28
CA ILE A 72 -4.69 1.80 9.89
C ILE A 72 -3.64 1.25 8.92
N GLU A 73 -2.38 1.21 9.32
CA GLU A 73 -1.30 0.73 8.46
C GLU A 73 -1.49 -0.75 8.12
N ALA A 74 -1.80 -1.59 9.11
CA ALA A 74 -2.11 -3.00 8.89
C ALA A 74 -3.37 -3.17 8.04
N GLN A 75 -4.44 -2.42 8.31
CA GLN A 75 -5.69 -2.52 7.56
C GLN A 75 -5.51 -2.11 6.08
N THR A 76 -4.68 -1.09 5.81
CA THR A 76 -4.31 -0.66 4.46
C THR A 76 -3.35 -1.65 3.79
N SER A 77 -2.39 -2.23 4.52
CA SER A 77 -1.52 -3.28 4.01
C SER A 77 -2.30 -4.53 3.60
N ILE A 78 -3.34 -4.92 4.34
CA ILE A 78 -4.27 -5.98 3.91
C ILE A 78 -4.93 -5.62 2.58
N ALA A 79 -5.36 -4.35 2.39
CA ALA A 79 -5.94 -3.92 1.12
C ALA A 79 -4.94 -4.07 -0.04
N LYS A 80 -3.68 -3.65 0.16
CA LYS A 80 -2.59 -3.85 -0.80
C LYS A 80 -2.41 -5.33 -1.12
N VAL A 81 -2.18 -6.18 -0.12
CA VAL A 81 -1.89 -7.60 -0.34
C VAL A 81 -3.06 -8.30 -1.04
N LYS A 82 -4.31 -8.00 -0.66
CA LYS A 82 -5.49 -8.54 -1.36
C LYS A 82 -5.56 -8.09 -2.82
N TYR A 83 -5.14 -6.87 -3.14
CA TYR A 83 -5.03 -6.40 -4.53
C TYR A 83 -3.98 -7.20 -5.30
N GLU A 84 -2.78 -7.39 -4.73
CA GLU A 84 -1.69 -8.15 -5.39
C GLU A 84 -2.05 -9.63 -5.60
N MET A 85 -2.93 -10.19 -4.75
CA MET A 85 -3.49 -11.52 -4.93
C MET A 85 -4.64 -11.59 -5.97
N GLY A 86 -5.00 -10.48 -6.62
CA GLY A 86 -6.14 -10.40 -7.56
C GLY A 86 -7.51 -10.37 -6.88
N ASN A 87 -7.57 -10.32 -5.56
CA ASN A 87 -8.82 -10.32 -4.78
C ASN A 87 -9.36 -8.90 -4.61
N PHE A 88 -9.71 -8.24 -5.73
CA PHE A 88 -10.05 -6.81 -5.76
C PHE A 88 -11.23 -6.44 -4.85
N GLY A 89 -12.28 -7.27 -4.79
CA GLY A 89 -13.42 -7.01 -3.89
C GLY A 89 -13.01 -7.02 -2.41
N GLN A 90 -12.14 -7.94 -2.00
CA GLN A 90 -11.60 -7.97 -0.63
C GLN A 90 -10.66 -6.80 -0.37
N SER A 91 -9.89 -6.37 -1.37
CA SER A 91 -9.06 -5.16 -1.30
C SER A 91 -9.91 -3.92 -1.05
N MET A 92 -10.99 -3.72 -1.80
CA MET A 92 -11.93 -2.61 -1.59
C MET A 92 -12.51 -2.61 -0.17
N LEU A 93 -12.97 -3.77 0.32
CA LEU A 93 -13.52 -3.89 1.68
C LEU A 93 -12.49 -3.52 2.76
N ALA A 94 -11.24 -3.96 2.60
CA ALA A 94 -10.15 -3.62 3.52
C ALA A 94 -9.81 -2.13 3.47
N ALA A 95 -9.73 -1.54 2.28
CA ALA A 95 -9.49 -0.10 2.10
C ALA A 95 -10.62 0.75 2.72
N GLN A 96 -11.88 0.34 2.55
CA GLN A 96 -13.03 1.01 3.18
C GLN A 96 -13.00 0.90 4.71
N LYS A 97 -12.55 -0.24 5.27
CA LYS A 97 -12.30 -0.36 6.72
C LYS A 97 -11.24 0.64 7.18
N ALA A 98 -10.12 0.74 6.47
CA ALA A 98 -9.06 1.70 6.77
C ALA A 98 -9.55 3.17 6.69
N ILE A 99 -10.40 3.51 5.71
CA ILE A 99 -11.03 4.84 5.61
C ILE A 99 -11.94 5.15 6.81
N ARG A 100 -12.67 4.15 7.32
CA ARG A 100 -13.51 4.31 8.53
C ARG A 100 -12.68 4.62 9.77
N ILE A 101 -11.47 4.05 9.87
CA ILE A 101 -10.51 4.33 10.95
C ILE A 101 -10.00 5.78 10.82
N ASN A 102 -9.49 6.17 9.66
CA ASN A 102 -9.03 7.55 9.42
C ASN A 102 -9.34 8.03 7.99
N LYS A 103 -10.23 9.02 7.89
CA LYS A 103 -10.68 9.65 6.62
C LYS A 103 -9.66 10.62 5.99
N ARG A 104 -8.50 10.80 6.62
CA ARG A 104 -7.39 11.66 6.16
C ARG A 104 -6.11 10.87 5.90
N TYR A 105 -6.23 9.58 5.59
CA TYR A 105 -5.09 8.75 5.18
C TYR A 105 -5.15 8.43 3.69
N ALA A 106 -4.28 9.07 2.91
CA ALA A 106 -4.30 8.97 1.44
C ALA A 106 -4.12 7.53 0.92
N PRO A 107 -3.22 6.69 1.49
CA PRO A 107 -3.04 5.30 1.04
C PRO A 107 -4.32 4.46 1.02
N SER A 108 -5.23 4.65 1.98
CA SER A 108 -6.50 3.90 2.01
C SER A 108 -7.39 4.25 0.81
N TYR A 109 -7.44 5.53 0.43
CA TYR A 109 -8.20 5.94 -0.76
C TYR A 109 -7.52 5.48 -2.04
N PHE A 110 -6.19 5.48 -2.09
CA PHE A 110 -5.44 4.98 -3.24
C PHE A 110 -5.71 3.49 -3.49
N TRP A 111 -5.67 2.64 -2.45
CA TRP A 111 -5.96 1.21 -2.62
C TRP A 111 -7.42 0.93 -2.95
N LEU A 112 -8.37 1.72 -2.39
CA LEU A 112 -9.76 1.67 -2.83
C LEU A 112 -9.87 1.98 -4.33
N ALA A 113 -9.20 3.04 -4.79
CA ALA A 113 -9.23 3.47 -6.17
C ALA A 113 -8.63 2.44 -7.13
N LYS A 114 -7.48 1.86 -6.80
CA LYS A 114 -6.85 0.80 -7.58
C LYS A 114 -7.76 -0.42 -7.70
N ALA A 115 -8.34 -0.88 -6.60
CA ALA A 115 -9.22 -2.04 -6.62
C ALA A 115 -10.52 -1.78 -7.40
N ALA A 116 -11.15 -0.61 -7.20
CA ALA A 116 -12.32 -0.19 -7.96
C ALA A 116 -12.04 -0.07 -9.47
N HIS A 117 -10.85 0.44 -9.84
CA HIS A 117 -10.42 0.53 -11.24
C HIS A 117 -10.35 -0.86 -11.88
N GLN A 118 -9.71 -1.84 -11.23
CA GLN A 118 -9.62 -3.22 -11.75
C GLN A 118 -11.00 -3.89 -11.89
N MET A 119 -11.97 -3.51 -11.07
CA MET A 119 -13.33 -4.05 -11.13
C MET A 119 -14.24 -3.32 -12.14
N GLY A 120 -13.74 -2.29 -12.83
CA GLY A 120 -14.54 -1.51 -13.79
C GLY A 120 -15.41 -0.42 -13.16
N TYR A 121 -15.28 -0.17 -11.85
CA TYR A 121 -16.03 0.90 -11.17
C TYR A 121 -15.33 2.25 -11.34
N PHE A 122 -15.29 2.73 -12.59
CA PHE A 122 -14.46 3.87 -12.98
C PHE A 122 -14.79 5.17 -12.26
N GLU A 123 -16.08 5.50 -12.06
CA GLU A 123 -16.45 6.71 -11.32
C GLU A 123 -16.03 6.65 -9.84
N GLU A 124 -16.16 5.50 -9.19
CA GLU A 124 -15.76 5.30 -7.80
C GLU A 124 -14.25 5.40 -7.67
N ALA A 125 -13.52 4.75 -8.59
CA ALA A 125 -12.07 4.83 -8.66
C ALA A 125 -11.59 6.28 -8.82
N PHE A 126 -12.19 7.03 -9.74
CA PHE A 126 -11.85 8.43 -9.98
C PHE A 126 -12.06 9.30 -8.73
N LYS A 127 -13.21 9.15 -8.07
CA LYS A 127 -13.51 9.86 -6.80
C LYS A 127 -12.50 9.51 -5.71
N ALA A 128 -12.12 8.24 -5.61
CA ALA A 128 -11.15 7.77 -4.63
C ALA A 128 -9.73 8.28 -4.91
N TYR A 129 -9.25 8.27 -6.17
CA TYR A 129 -7.97 8.90 -6.52
C TYR A 129 -7.95 10.40 -6.23
N ASN A 130 -9.02 11.13 -6.59
CA ASN A 130 -9.15 12.55 -6.27
C ASN A 130 -9.08 12.80 -4.77
N ARG A 131 -9.68 11.91 -3.97
CA ARG A 131 -9.64 12.03 -2.52
C ARG A 131 -8.25 11.77 -1.96
N ALA A 132 -7.53 10.77 -2.47
CA ALA A 132 -6.13 10.54 -2.12
C ALA A 132 -5.27 11.77 -2.41
N LEU A 133 -5.38 12.33 -3.62
CA LEU A 133 -4.64 13.53 -4.06
C LEU A 133 -5.03 14.81 -3.31
N LYS A 134 -6.28 14.93 -2.84
CA LYS A 134 -6.69 16.03 -1.97
C LYS A 134 -6.09 15.93 -0.57
N ILE A 135 -5.84 14.72 -0.08
CA ILE A 135 -5.22 14.49 1.24
C ILE A 135 -3.70 14.68 1.12
N ASP A 136 -3.10 14.12 0.07
CA ASP A 136 -1.68 14.24 -0.25
C ASP A 136 -1.49 14.66 -1.72
N PRO A 137 -1.26 15.95 -1.98
CA PRO A 137 -1.03 16.47 -3.33
C PRO A 137 0.27 16.00 -4.01
N ASN A 138 1.14 15.28 -3.29
CA ASN A 138 2.38 14.73 -3.82
C ASN A 138 2.35 13.19 -3.93
N TYR A 139 1.17 12.57 -3.77
CA TYR A 139 1.03 11.12 -3.92
C TYR A 139 1.13 10.73 -5.41
N GLY A 140 2.36 10.59 -5.91
CA GLY A 140 2.65 10.47 -7.33
C GLY A 140 2.01 9.26 -8.01
N GLU A 141 1.96 8.11 -7.33
CA GLU A 141 1.31 6.92 -7.85
C GLU A 141 -0.18 7.16 -8.10
N ALA A 142 -0.85 7.98 -7.28
CA ALA A 142 -2.25 8.31 -7.49
C ALA A 142 -2.47 9.11 -8.78
N PHE A 143 -1.55 10.00 -9.18
CA PHE A 143 -1.59 10.65 -10.50
C PHE A 143 -1.40 9.64 -11.62
N TYR A 144 -0.38 8.77 -11.52
CA TYR A 144 -0.11 7.77 -12.55
C TYR A 144 -1.32 6.86 -12.80
N TYR A 145 -1.91 6.30 -11.73
CA TYR A 145 -3.04 5.38 -11.87
C TYR A 145 -4.37 6.08 -12.19
N ARG A 146 -4.55 7.35 -11.79
CA ARG A 146 -5.71 8.15 -12.22
C ARG A 146 -5.61 8.50 -13.70
N GLY A 147 -4.43 8.86 -14.20
CA GLY A 147 -4.21 9.05 -15.64
C GLY A 147 -4.50 7.78 -16.45
N ALA A 148 -4.05 6.62 -15.97
CA ALA A 148 -4.39 5.34 -16.62
C ALA A 148 -5.91 5.05 -16.63
N LEU A 149 -6.62 5.40 -15.54
CA LEU A 149 -8.07 5.33 -15.48
C LEU A 149 -8.74 6.29 -16.46
N GLU A 150 -8.24 7.52 -16.57
CA GLU A 150 -8.76 8.54 -17.49
C GLU A 150 -8.61 8.12 -18.95
N ILE A 151 -7.53 7.41 -19.32
CA ILE A 151 -7.42 6.76 -20.64
C ILE A 151 -8.56 5.76 -20.86
N SER A 152 -8.85 4.91 -19.86
CA SER A 152 -9.98 3.97 -19.93
C SER A 152 -11.35 4.66 -20.04
N MET A 153 -11.43 5.94 -19.65
CA MET A 153 -12.63 6.79 -19.75
C MET A 153 -12.62 7.71 -20.98
N ASP A 154 -11.68 7.54 -21.91
CA ASP A 154 -11.48 8.37 -23.10
C ASP A 154 -11.18 9.86 -22.79
N LYS A 155 -10.60 10.13 -21.63
CA LYS A 155 -10.19 11.47 -21.15
C LYS A 155 -8.69 11.68 -21.36
N LYS A 156 -8.25 11.61 -22.63
CA LYS A 156 -6.83 11.64 -23.00
C LYS A 156 -6.11 12.91 -22.49
N LYS A 157 -6.76 14.07 -22.54
CA LYS A 157 -6.14 15.34 -22.15
C LYS A 157 -5.82 15.37 -20.66
N GLU A 158 -6.79 15.03 -19.83
CA GLU A 158 -6.66 14.98 -18.37
C GLU A 158 -5.61 13.93 -17.97
N ALA A 159 -5.63 12.76 -18.61
CA ALA A 159 -4.64 11.71 -18.38
C ALA A 159 -3.20 12.21 -18.59
N CYS A 160 -2.98 13.05 -19.60
CA CYS A 160 -1.67 13.62 -19.89
C CYS A 160 -1.20 14.62 -18.84
N GLU A 161 -2.11 15.43 -18.28
CA GLU A 161 -1.80 16.32 -17.16
C GLU A 161 -1.37 15.53 -15.91
N ASP A 162 -1.99 14.38 -15.70
CA ASP A 162 -1.68 13.44 -14.63
C ASP A 162 -0.35 12.72 -14.83
N PHE A 163 -0.10 12.20 -16.03
CA PHE A 163 1.20 11.60 -16.35
C PHE A 163 2.33 12.63 -16.22
N ASP A 164 2.11 13.88 -16.64
CA ASP A 164 3.07 14.97 -16.42
C ASP A 164 3.36 15.19 -14.93
N ARG A 165 2.34 15.12 -14.08
CA ARG A 165 2.52 15.27 -12.64
C ARG A 165 3.25 14.08 -12.03
N ALA A 166 2.94 12.86 -12.46
CA ALA A 166 3.65 11.65 -12.06
C ALA A 166 5.13 11.66 -12.48
N VAL A 167 5.44 12.14 -13.70
CA VAL A 167 6.83 12.31 -14.19
C VAL A 167 7.60 13.29 -13.30
N ARG A 168 7.00 14.44 -12.96
CA ARG A 168 7.65 15.42 -12.06
C ARG A 168 7.89 14.88 -10.65
N LEU A 169 7.15 13.84 -10.24
CA LEU A 169 7.31 13.15 -8.96
C LEU A 169 8.18 11.89 -9.08
N ASN A 170 8.83 11.68 -10.24
CA ASN A 170 9.72 10.56 -10.54
C ASN A 170 9.06 9.18 -10.36
N ILE A 171 7.79 9.07 -10.72
CA ILE A 171 7.07 7.79 -10.65
C ILE A 171 7.49 6.90 -11.82
N GLU A 172 7.88 5.67 -11.52
CA GLU A 172 8.27 4.67 -12.52
C GLU A 172 7.16 4.44 -13.55
N GLY A 173 7.53 4.28 -14.83
CA GLY A 173 6.61 4.06 -15.94
C GLY A 173 5.78 5.28 -16.37
N SER A 174 5.81 6.38 -15.61
CA SER A 174 5.05 7.60 -15.95
C SER A 174 5.51 8.26 -17.25
N GLN A 175 6.81 8.27 -17.54
CA GLN A 175 7.36 8.81 -18.77
C GLN A 175 6.94 7.97 -19.99
N ASP A 176 6.91 6.64 -19.85
CA ASP A 176 6.50 5.72 -20.91
C ASP A 176 5.00 5.85 -21.18
N ALA A 177 4.19 5.94 -20.12
CA ALA A 177 2.76 6.21 -20.23
C ALA A 177 2.50 7.54 -20.95
N LYS A 178 3.21 8.60 -20.58
CA LYS A 178 3.13 9.89 -21.26
C LYS A 178 3.46 9.75 -22.75
N ASN A 179 4.58 9.13 -23.10
CA ASN A 179 4.98 8.98 -24.49
C ASN A 179 3.94 8.21 -25.31
N LYS A 180 3.38 7.13 -24.74
CA LYS A 180 2.38 6.27 -25.36
C LYS A 180 1.03 6.96 -25.57
N TYR A 181 0.58 7.76 -24.61
CA TYR A 181 -0.78 8.28 -24.58
C TYR A 181 -0.90 9.78 -24.83
N CYS A 182 0.19 10.54 -24.90
CA CYS A 182 0.15 12.02 -25.02
C CYS A 182 0.78 12.58 -26.29
N SER A 183 1.16 11.68 -27.21
CA SER A 183 1.55 12.01 -28.58
C SER A 183 0.36 12.27 -29.49
#